data_AF-A0A8H8SPS9-F1
#
_entry.id   AF-A0A8H8SPS9-F1
#
_cell.length_a   1.000
_cell.length_b   1.000
_cell.length_c   1.000
_cell.angle_alpha   90.00
_cell.angle_beta   90.00
_cell.angle_gamma   90.00
#
_symmetry.space_group_name_H-M   'P 1'
#
loop_
_entity.id
_entity.type
_entity.pdbx_description
1 polymer ?
#
loop_
_entity_poly.entity_id
_entity_poly.type
_entity_poly.pdbx_seq_one_letter_code
_entity_poly.pdbx_strand_id
1 'polypeptide(L)'
;MSLPRLAARSVIQRRVPYAIRPSIRHIATPPPPPPPPPPNPTDPKDPLTPKPLPSLDISPIEAPAPSDTEAPKPTSGGRTGARSAKDSLSSIEKKRRALARWTLAFAVSGVLAGAVYMGRDWDNEEEKNAVGGGEDLSIFGRSKARIMDSFNYFNKPAWPELLPPPLPPPHQRPLTLLISLDDLLVTSTWDRANGWRTAKRPGVDYFLGYLSQFYEIVLFTTQAAYTAVPIVEKLDPFGAFIMYKLFREATRTTKDGLVKDLSYLNRDLSKVVAIDTNPERYSLQPENAVIVPKWRADGSGGEAGGLVGLIPFLESIAIHNPADVRPILKAYQGKDIPKAYAAVEAEQKRKVIEEWEKNRRQGGSGSMSIGGLFGFGGATKSQPTDQPPLTYLEQRRKEYQKLYQEDQAYWAANSEKFKKMMEEDREKQMKEMGGSLLGWMGMAPPKKEEPAKEGEQKA
;
A
#
# COMPACT_ATOMS: atom_id res chain seq x y z
N MET A 1 4.77 -54.55 78.63
CA MET A 1 4.52 -53.20 78.06
C MET A 1 3.51 -53.35 76.92
N SER A 2 2.23 -53.54 77.26
CA SER A 2 1.12 -52.58 77.24
C SER A 2 0.62 -52.19 75.83
N LEU A 3 -0.40 -52.91 75.37
CA LEU A 3 -1.47 -52.50 74.44
C LEU A 3 -2.36 -51.39 75.11
N PRO A 4 -3.40 -50.74 74.49
CA PRO A 4 -4.19 -51.20 73.34
C PRO A 4 -4.87 -50.14 72.39
N ARG A 5 -5.43 -50.66 71.27
CA ARG A 5 -6.81 -50.48 70.73
C ARG A 5 -7.40 -49.17 70.14
N LEU A 6 -8.17 -49.42 69.06
CA LEU A 6 -9.46 -48.80 68.61
C LEU A 6 -9.38 -47.44 67.89
N ALA A 7 -10.16 -47.10 66.85
CA ALA A 7 -11.42 -47.61 66.34
C ALA A 7 -11.62 -47.33 64.83
N ALA A 8 -12.44 -48.17 64.19
CA ALA A 8 -13.07 -47.95 62.89
C ALA A 8 -14.33 -47.08 62.99
N ARG A 9 -14.68 -46.35 61.92
CA ARG A 9 -16.02 -45.83 61.50
C ARG A 9 -15.82 -45.12 60.16
N SER A 10 -16.19 -45.65 58.99
CA SER A 10 -17.50 -45.93 58.39
C SER A 10 -18.39 -44.69 58.13
N VAL A 11 -19.10 -44.77 56.99
CA VAL A 11 -20.24 -43.96 56.51
C VAL A 11 -19.83 -42.57 55.93
N ILE A 12 -20.17 -42.12 54.72
CA ILE A 12 -21.43 -42.15 53.96
C ILE A 12 -21.15 -42.01 52.44
N GLN A 13 -21.68 -42.94 51.64
CA GLN A 13 -22.03 -42.70 50.23
C GLN A 13 -23.26 -41.79 50.15
N ARG A 14 -23.12 -40.62 49.50
CA ARG A 14 -24.18 -39.87 48.81
C ARG A 14 -23.50 -39.20 47.61
N ARG A 15 -23.56 -39.76 46.40
CA ARG A 15 -24.64 -39.66 45.40
C ARG A 15 -25.25 -38.25 45.26
N VAL A 16 -25.07 -37.73 44.04
CA VAL A 16 -25.79 -36.70 43.25
C VAL A 16 -25.71 -35.22 43.70
N PRO A 17 -25.74 -34.24 42.77
CA PRO A 17 -26.13 -34.38 41.37
C PRO A 17 -25.06 -34.02 40.34
N TYR A 18 -25.04 -34.84 39.29
CA TYR A 18 -24.89 -34.39 37.92
C TYR A 18 -25.60 -33.02 37.78
N ALA A 19 -24.83 -31.94 37.80
CA ALA A 19 -25.33 -30.67 37.30
C ALA A 19 -25.53 -30.89 35.81
N ILE A 20 -26.78 -31.19 35.47
CA ILE A 20 -27.36 -31.07 34.14
C ILE A 20 -27.02 -29.65 33.71
N ARG A 21 -25.90 -29.49 33.00
CA ARG A 21 -25.75 -28.34 32.13
C ARG A 21 -26.92 -28.45 31.17
N PRO A 22 -27.78 -27.43 31.04
CA PRO A 22 -28.73 -27.43 29.94
C PRO A 22 -27.90 -27.63 28.69
N SER A 23 -28.14 -28.75 28.00
CA SER A 23 -27.78 -28.87 26.60
C SER A 23 -28.34 -27.61 25.98
N ILE A 24 -27.47 -26.66 25.65
CA ILE A 24 -27.81 -25.65 24.66
C ILE A 24 -28.24 -26.53 23.50
N ARG A 25 -29.56 -26.55 23.24
CA ARG A 25 -30.09 -27.03 21.98
C ARG A 25 -29.27 -26.25 20.97
N HIS A 26 -28.29 -26.91 20.37
CA HIS A 26 -27.95 -26.60 19.01
C HIS A 26 -29.29 -26.59 18.32
N ILE A 27 -29.78 -25.40 17.99
CA ILE A 27 -30.64 -25.25 16.84
C ILE A 27 -29.72 -25.72 15.72
N ALA A 28 -29.72 -27.03 15.51
CA ALA A 28 -29.23 -27.64 14.31
C ALA A 28 -30.14 -27.03 13.25
N THR A 29 -29.63 -25.99 12.61
CA THR A 29 -30.16 -25.59 11.31
C THR A 29 -30.19 -26.86 10.49
N PRO A 30 -31.36 -27.26 9.96
CA PRO A 30 -31.42 -28.44 9.12
C PRO A 30 -30.37 -28.26 8.01
N PRO A 31 -29.62 -29.32 7.67
CA PRO A 31 -28.67 -29.23 6.56
C PRO A 31 -29.43 -28.70 5.33
N PRO A 32 -28.83 -27.79 4.55
CA PRO A 32 -29.47 -27.27 3.35
C PRO A 32 -29.90 -28.46 2.48
N PRO A 33 -31.11 -28.42 1.89
CA PRO A 33 -31.56 -29.51 1.03
C PRO A 33 -30.51 -29.74 -0.07
N PRO A 34 -30.23 -31.00 -0.43
CA PRO A 34 -29.27 -31.27 -1.49
C PRO A 34 -29.70 -30.54 -2.77
N PRO A 35 -28.74 -30.01 -3.55
CA PRO A 35 -29.07 -29.37 -4.82
C PRO A 35 -29.86 -30.36 -5.68
N PRO A 36 -30.89 -29.89 -6.42
CA PRO A 36 -31.64 -30.77 -7.30
C PRO A 36 -30.67 -31.45 -8.28
N PRO A 37 -30.90 -32.73 -8.63
CA PRO A 37 -30.03 -33.44 -9.54
C PRO A 37 -29.93 -32.67 -10.87
N PRO A 38 -28.77 -32.69 -11.54
CA PRO A 38 -28.66 -32.08 -12.87
C PRO A 38 -29.70 -32.74 -13.78
N PRO A 39 -30.40 -31.95 -14.62
CA PRO A 39 -31.32 -32.54 -15.58
C PRO A 39 -30.55 -33.51 -16.47
N ASN A 40 -31.03 -34.75 -16.54
CA ASN A 40 -30.49 -35.72 -17.49
C ASN A 40 -30.67 -35.19 -18.92
N PRO A 41 -29.70 -35.43 -19.80
CA PRO A 41 -29.72 -34.91 -21.17
C PRO A 41 -30.70 -35.68 -22.05
N THR A 42 -31.16 -35.04 -23.13
CA THR A 42 -32.00 -35.53 -24.27
C THR A 42 -33.52 -35.58 -23.98
N ASP A 43 -34.41 -34.93 -24.75
CA ASP A 43 -34.47 -34.78 -26.21
C ASP A 43 -34.84 -33.36 -26.72
N PRO A 44 -34.56 -33.05 -28.01
CA PRO A 44 -34.47 -31.68 -28.53
C PRO A 44 -35.75 -31.24 -29.23
N LYS A 45 -36.52 -30.32 -28.63
CA LYS A 45 -37.45 -29.46 -29.38
C LYS A 45 -37.48 -28.06 -28.77
N ASP A 46 -37.45 -27.10 -29.69
CA ASP A 46 -37.60 -25.64 -29.54
C ASP A 46 -36.36 -24.82 -29.14
N PRO A 47 -35.58 -24.34 -30.14
CA PRO A 47 -34.60 -23.30 -29.91
C PRO A 47 -35.26 -21.94 -29.70
N LEU A 48 -34.85 -21.29 -28.61
CA LEU A 48 -35.04 -19.88 -28.30
C LEU A 48 -34.67 -18.99 -29.48
N THR A 49 -35.63 -18.14 -29.88
CA THR A 49 -35.45 -17.06 -30.84
C THR A 49 -34.58 -15.93 -30.25
N PRO A 50 -33.49 -15.52 -30.91
CA PRO A 50 -32.83 -14.25 -30.59
C PRO A 50 -33.60 -13.09 -31.23
N LYS A 51 -33.90 -12.03 -30.46
CA LYS A 51 -34.34 -10.75 -31.03
C LYS A 51 -33.17 -10.14 -31.84
N PRO A 52 -33.33 -9.86 -33.14
CA PRO A 52 -32.26 -9.23 -33.92
C PRO A 52 -32.24 -7.71 -33.72
N LEU A 53 -31.03 -7.17 -33.62
CA LEU A 53 -30.74 -5.75 -33.84
C LEU A 53 -31.11 -5.37 -35.29
N PRO A 54 -31.40 -4.10 -35.62
CA PRO A 54 -31.81 -3.70 -36.96
C PRO A 54 -30.61 -3.77 -37.90
N SER A 55 -30.41 -4.92 -38.53
CA SER A 55 -29.49 -5.09 -39.66
C SER A 55 -30.18 -4.60 -40.93
N LEU A 56 -29.48 -3.73 -41.66
CA LEU A 56 -29.87 -3.24 -42.98
C LEU A 56 -30.17 -4.41 -43.94
N ASP A 57 -31.43 -4.60 -44.29
CA ASP A 57 -31.86 -5.52 -45.34
C ASP A 57 -31.49 -4.94 -46.71
N ILE A 58 -30.50 -5.55 -47.34
CA ILE A 58 -30.27 -5.42 -48.79
C ILE A 58 -30.35 -6.82 -49.36
N SER A 59 -31.57 -7.21 -49.75
CA SER A 59 -31.80 -8.42 -50.54
C SER A 59 -31.37 -8.17 -52.00
N PRO A 60 -30.66 -9.09 -52.66
CA PRO A 60 -30.41 -8.98 -54.10
C PRO A 60 -31.74 -9.14 -54.85
N ILE A 61 -32.03 -8.21 -55.77
CA ILE A 61 -33.15 -8.34 -56.70
C ILE A 61 -32.96 -9.61 -57.53
N GLU A 62 -33.88 -10.55 -57.36
CA GLU A 62 -34.03 -11.76 -58.16
C GLU A 62 -34.64 -11.37 -59.52
N ALA A 63 -33.91 -11.62 -60.60
CA ALA A 63 -34.40 -11.38 -61.96
C ALA A 63 -35.47 -12.43 -62.33
N PRO A 64 -36.55 -12.04 -63.03
CA PRO A 64 -37.64 -12.97 -63.35
C PRO A 64 -37.20 -14.04 -64.36
N ALA A 65 -37.72 -15.25 -64.17
CA ALA A 65 -37.49 -16.41 -65.02
C ALA A 65 -37.95 -16.16 -66.47
N PRO A 66 -37.22 -16.66 -67.50
CA PRO A 66 -37.67 -16.57 -68.88
C PRO A 66 -38.77 -17.59 -69.16
N SER A 67 -39.87 -17.11 -69.74
CA SER A 67 -40.99 -17.89 -70.28
C SER A 67 -40.59 -18.64 -71.55
N ASP A 68 -41.09 -19.87 -71.67
CA ASP A 68 -40.89 -20.77 -72.80
C ASP A 68 -41.30 -20.14 -74.14
N THR A 69 -40.38 -20.06 -75.10
CA THR A 69 -40.70 -19.93 -76.53
C THR A 69 -39.67 -20.72 -77.34
N GLU A 70 -40.19 -21.46 -78.31
CA GLU A 70 -39.58 -22.59 -79.00
C GLU A 70 -38.58 -22.20 -80.12
N ALA A 71 -37.62 -23.12 -80.38
CA ALA A 71 -36.71 -23.28 -81.54
C ALA A 71 -35.25 -22.73 -81.45
N PRO A 72 -34.25 -23.34 -82.16
CA PRO A 72 -33.99 -24.75 -82.49
C PRO A 72 -32.62 -25.25 -81.95
N LYS A 73 -32.39 -26.58 -81.97
CA LYS A 73 -31.17 -27.24 -81.46
C LYS A 73 -29.87 -26.74 -82.13
N PRO A 74 -28.77 -26.49 -81.38
CA PRO A 74 -27.48 -26.23 -81.99
C PRO A 74 -26.77 -27.52 -82.39
N THR A 75 -26.38 -27.56 -83.66
CA THR A 75 -25.45 -28.50 -84.25
C THR A 75 -24.02 -28.26 -83.74
N SER A 76 -23.18 -29.28 -83.93
CA SER A 76 -21.77 -29.38 -83.58
C SER A 76 -20.91 -28.15 -83.90
N GLY A 77 -19.95 -27.88 -82.99
CA GLY A 77 -18.61 -27.42 -83.38
C GLY A 77 -18.26 -25.96 -83.05
N GLY A 78 -17.40 -25.78 -82.04
CA GLY A 78 -16.71 -24.51 -81.80
C GLY A 78 -16.20 -24.38 -80.37
N ARG A 79 -15.08 -25.04 -80.03
CA ARG A 79 -14.33 -24.74 -78.80
C ARG A 79 -13.77 -23.33 -78.93
N THR A 80 -14.35 -22.34 -78.23
CA THR A 80 -13.68 -21.07 -78.03
C THR A 80 -12.53 -21.28 -77.05
N GLY A 81 -11.31 -21.25 -77.55
CA GLY A 81 -10.06 -21.47 -76.81
C GLY A 81 -9.71 -20.35 -75.83
N ALA A 82 -10.67 -19.84 -75.05
CA ALA A 82 -10.39 -18.87 -74.01
C ALA A 82 -9.89 -19.61 -72.76
N ARG A 83 -8.56 -19.68 -72.60
CA ARG A 83 -7.94 -20.08 -71.33
C ARG A 83 -8.39 -19.08 -70.27
N SER A 84 -9.19 -19.54 -69.30
CA SER A 84 -9.46 -18.77 -68.08
C SER A 84 -8.12 -18.53 -67.36
N ALA A 85 -7.61 -17.31 -67.46
CA ALA A 85 -6.40 -16.91 -66.76
C ALA A 85 -6.72 -16.95 -65.27
N LYS A 86 -6.31 -18.02 -64.58
CA LYS A 86 -6.50 -18.27 -63.15
C LYS A 86 -5.90 -17.21 -62.21
N ASP A 87 -5.49 -16.05 -62.72
CA ASP A 87 -4.84 -14.99 -61.96
C ASP A 87 -5.14 -13.57 -62.49
N SER A 88 -6.28 -13.38 -63.17
CA SER A 88 -6.71 -12.04 -63.57
C SER A 88 -7.45 -11.35 -62.41
N LEU A 89 -6.69 -10.85 -61.44
CA LEU A 89 -7.24 -10.02 -60.36
C LEU A 89 -8.11 -8.90 -60.93
N SER A 90 -9.27 -8.69 -60.33
CA SER A 90 -10.21 -7.64 -60.73
C SER A 90 -9.52 -6.28 -60.67
N SER A 91 -9.91 -5.35 -61.54
CA SER A 91 -9.36 -3.99 -61.58
C SER A 91 -9.49 -3.28 -60.21
N ILE A 92 -10.55 -3.62 -59.45
CA ILE A 92 -10.78 -3.15 -58.08
C ILE A 92 -9.75 -3.75 -57.10
N GLU A 93 -9.43 -5.04 -57.21
CA GLU A 93 -8.44 -5.71 -56.37
C GLU A 93 -7.02 -5.20 -56.65
N LYS A 94 -6.69 -4.92 -57.91
CA LYS A 94 -5.42 -4.29 -58.30
C LYS A 94 -5.29 -2.90 -57.69
N LYS A 95 -6.35 -2.08 -57.73
CA LYS A 95 -6.39 -0.76 -57.07
C LYS A 95 -6.26 -0.88 -55.55
N ARG A 96 -6.94 -1.84 -54.92
CA ARG A 96 -6.89 -2.07 -53.47
C ARG A 96 -5.50 -2.56 -53.02
N ARG A 97 -4.85 -3.43 -53.80
CA ARG A 97 -3.45 -3.86 -53.57
C ARG A 97 -2.45 -2.72 -53.78
N ALA A 98 -2.64 -1.90 -54.81
CA ALA A 98 -1.80 -0.72 -55.03
C ALA A 98 -1.95 0.27 -53.86
N LEU A 99 -3.18 0.55 -53.43
CA LEU A 99 -3.45 1.38 -52.28
C LEU A 99 -2.84 0.80 -51.01
N ALA A 100 -2.99 -0.50 -50.73
CA ALA A 100 -2.37 -1.17 -49.59
C ALA A 100 -0.83 -1.07 -49.59
N ARG A 101 -0.20 -1.19 -50.77
CA ARG A 101 1.26 -1.03 -50.92
C ARG A 101 1.68 0.42 -50.66
N TRP A 102 0.96 1.39 -51.20
CA TRP A 102 1.22 2.81 -50.96
C TRP A 102 1.01 3.17 -49.50
N THR A 103 -0.06 2.71 -48.86
CA THR A 103 -0.30 2.94 -47.43
C THR A 103 0.80 2.33 -46.57
N LEU A 104 1.27 1.11 -46.89
CA LEU A 104 2.39 0.49 -46.19
C LEU A 104 3.69 1.28 -46.42
N ALA A 105 3.95 1.71 -47.65
CA ALA A 105 5.12 2.53 -47.97
C ALA A 105 5.13 3.85 -47.19
N PHE A 106 3.98 4.54 -47.12
CA PHE A 106 3.83 5.76 -46.33
C PHE A 106 3.98 5.51 -44.82
N ALA A 107 3.43 4.40 -44.31
CA ALA A 107 3.60 4.02 -42.91
C ALA A 107 5.07 3.76 -42.57
N VAL A 108 5.78 2.99 -43.40
CA VAL A 108 7.21 2.70 -43.22
C VAL A 108 8.05 3.98 -43.34
N SER A 109 7.76 4.86 -44.31
CA SER A 109 8.48 6.13 -44.43
C SER A 109 8.25 7.03 -43.22
N GLY A 110 7.03 7.04 -42.67
CA GLY A 110 6.70 7.78 -41.45
C GLY A 110 7.46 7.27 -40.23
N VAL A 111 7.56 5.94 -40.07
CA VAL A 111 8.36 5.32 -39.00
C VAL A 111 9.84 5.64 -39.16
N LEU A 112 10.38 5.58 -40.39
CA LEU A 112 11.79 5.88 -40.65
C LEU A 112 12.13 7.35 -40.37
N ALA A 113 11.28 8.27 -40.84
CA ALA A 113 11.42 9.70 -40.57
C ALA A 113 11.30 9.99 -39.07
N GLY A 114 10.37 9.33 -38.38
CA GLY A 114 10.23 9.41 -36.92
C GLY A 114 11.47 8.89 -36.18
N ALA A 115 12.07 7.78 -36.62
CA ALA A 115 13.28 7.24 -36.01
C ALA A 115 14.49 8.17 -36.17
N VAL A 116 14.64 8.80 -37.34
CA VAL A 116 15.67 9.82 -37.60
C VAL A 116 15.42 11.08 -36.77
N TYR A 117 14.17 11.54 -36.67
CA TYR A 117 13.79 12.67 -35.83
C TYR A 117 14.09 12.41 -34.34
N MET A 118 13.77 11.21 -33.85
CA MET A 118 14.13 10.78 -32.49
C MET A 118 15.65 10.66 -32.28
N GLY A 119 16.43 10.60 -33.34
CA GLY A 119 17.89 10.56 -33.30
C GLY A 119 18.56 11.93 -33.35
N ARG A 120 17.78 13.04 -33.40
CA ARG A 120 18.30 14.42 -33.39
C ARG A 120 19.16 14.72 -32.16
N ASP A 121 19.95 15.78 -32.20
CA ASP A 121 20.78 16.19 -31.05
C ASP A 121 19.91 16.57 -29.83
N TRP A 122 20.53 16.63 -28.65
CA TRP A 122 19.84 17.05 -27.42
C TRP A 122 19.62 18.55 -27.45
N ASP A 123 18.42 19.02 -27.07
CA ASP A 123 18.17 20.48 -27.04
C ASP A 123 18.78 21.12 -25.80
N ASN A 124 18.72 20.41 -24.67
CA ASN A 124 19.17 20.88 -23.36
C ASN A 124 20.09 19.84 -22.69
N GLU A 125 21.06 20.31 -21.93
CA GLU A 125 21.93 19.49 -21.06
C GLU A 125 21.10 18.66 -20.05
N GLU A 126 19.94 19.16 -19.63
CA GLU A 126 19.00 18.42 -18.78
C GLU A 126 18.40 17.19 -19.47
N GLU A 127 18.03 17.31 -20.76
CA GLU A 127 17.52 16.18 -21.57
C GLU A 127 18.62 15.14 -21.78
N LYS A 128 19.85 15.61 -22.04
CA LYS A 128 21.04 14.77 -22.18
C LYS A 128 21.31 13.96 -20.91
N ASN A 129 21.16 14.56 -19.73
CA ASN A 129 21.35 13.88 -18.46
C ASN A 129 20.17 12.95 -18.09
N ALA A 130 18.93 13.39 -18.30
CA ALA A 130 17.74 12.64 -17.92
C ALA A 130 17.48 11.41 -18.81
N VAL A 131 17.71 11.55 -20.12
CA VAL A 131 17.40 10.54 -21.14
C VAL A 131 18.66 9.85 -21.67
N GLY A 132 19.70 10.63 -21.95
CA GLY A 132 20.96 10.15 -22.52
C GLY A 132 21.98 9.64 -21.50
N GLY A 133 21.72 9.80 -20.19
CA GLY A 133 22.65 9.41 -19.13
C GLY A 133 23.95 10.23 -19.10
N GLY A 134 23.98 11.39 -19.77
CA GLY A 134 25.14 12.29 -19.80
C GLY A 134 26.19 11.98 -20.88
N GLU A 135 26.03 10.92 -21.67
CA GLU A 135 26.96 10.53 -22.73
C GLU A 135 26.57 11.06 -24.12
N ASP A 136 27.57 11.32 -24.97
CA ASP A 136 27.38 11.65 -26.38
C ASP A 136 27.08 10.38 -27.20
N LEU A 137 25.81 10.02 -27.23
CA LEU A 137 25.32 8.85 -27.94
C LEU A 137 25.24 9.07 -29.46
N SER A 138 25.45 7.99 -30.23
CA SER A 138 25.19 7.96 -31.68
C SER A 138 23.71 8.24 -31.99
N ILE A 139 23.38 8.60 -33.23
CA ILE A 139 22.00 8.84 -33.67
C ILE A 139 21.07 7.68 -33.26
N PHE A 140 21.52 6.43 -33.45
CA PHE A 140 20.77 5.25 -33.03
C PHE A 140 20.67 5.10 -31.51
N GLY A 141 21.74 5.43 -30.78
CA GLY A 141 21.75 5.45 -29.32
C GLY A 141 20.74 6.45 -28.75
N ARG A 142 20.67 7.65 -29.34
CA ARG A 142 19.71 8.70 -28.98
C ARG A 142 18.27 8.31 -29.28
N SER A 143 18.00 7.77 -30.47
CA SER A 143 16.67 7.26 -30.83
C SER A 143 16.21 6.17 -29.85
N LYS A 144 17.11 5.23 -29.52
CA LYS A 144 16.82 4.17 -28.55
C LYS A 144 16.55 4.73 -27.15
N ALA A 145 17.35 5.68 -26.68
CA ALA A 145 17.20 6.31 -25.38
C ALA A 145 15.84 7.02 -25.26
N ARG A 146 15.44 7.84 -26.25
CA ARG A 146 14.13 8.52 -26.27
C ARG A 146 12.95 7.55 -26.35
N ILE A 147 13.08 6.48 -27.14
CA ILE A 147 12.05 5.43 -27.21
C ILE A 147 11.90 4.75 -25.86
N MET A 148 13.01 4.36 -25.23
CA MET A 148 12.97 3.73 -23.91
C MET A 148 12.47 4.68 -22.82
N ASP A 149 12.75 5.98 -22.93
CA ASP A 149 12.23 6.98 -22.00
C ASP A 149 10.72 7.19 -22.13
N SER A 150 10.17 7.05 -23.33
CA SER A 150 8.71 6.99 -23.51
C SER A 150 8.07 5.82 -22.75
N PHE A 151 8.82 4.72 -22.55
CA PHE A 151 8.40 3.61 -21.69
C PHE A 151 8.73 3.84 -20.21
N ASN A 152 9.67 4.74 -19.87
CA ASN A 152 9.99 5.08 -18.49
C ASN A 152 8.80 5.73 -17.77
N TYR A 153 7.94 6.47 -18.47
CA TYR A 153 6.69 6.99 -17.90
C TYR A 153 5.83 5.90 -17.25
N PHE A 154 5.82 4.69 -17.82
CA PHE A 154 5.06 3.55 -17.28
C PHE A 154 5.80 2.77 -16.20
N ASN A 155 7.13 2.91 -16.12
CA ASN A 155 7.97 2.12 -15.23
C ASN A 155 8.39 2.88 -13.97
N LYS A 156 8.64 4.20 -14.08
CA LYS A 156 8.99 5.09 -12.96
C LYS A 156 7.71 5.53 -12.21
N PRO A 157 7.81 5.86 -10.91
CA PRO A 157 6.69 6.42 -10.18
C PRO A 157 6.20 7.71 -10.82
N ALA A 158 4.93 8.07 -10.57
CA ALA A 158 4.29 9.23 -11.17
C ALA A 158 5.02 10.58 -10.93
N TRP A 159 5.82 10.66 -9.86
CA TRP A 159 6.54 11.87 -9.45
C TRP A 159 8.02 11.58 -9.15
N PRO A 160 8.93 12.55 -9.42
CA PRO A 160 10.36 12.43 -9.11
C PRO A 160 10.63 12.40 -7.60
N GLU A 161 9.76 13.04 -6.81
CA GLU A 161 9.76 12.97 -5.35
C GLU A 161 8.36 12.59 -4.89
N LEU A 162 8.26 11.54 -4.10
CA LEU A 162 6.99 10.98 -3.61
C LEU A 162 6.44 11.78 -2.44
N LEU A 163 7.31 12.38 -1.63
CA LEU A 163 6.92 13.17 -0.46
C LEU A 163 7.40 14.62 -0.61
N PRO A 164 6.63 15.58 -0.07
CA PRO A 164 7.10 16.95 0.08
C PRO A 164 8.31 16.99 1.03
N PRO A 165 9.08 18.10 1.05
CA PRO A 165 10.17 18.28 1.99
C PRO A 165 9.69 18.10 3.44
N PRO A 166 10.58 17.67 4.35
CA PRO A 166 10.22 17.48 5.75
C PRO A 166 9.70 18.79 6.36
N LEU A 167 8.77 18.67 7.30
CA LEU A 167 8.21 19.81 8.01
C LEU A 167 9.31 20.61 8.73
N PRO A 168 9.18 21.94 8.85
CA PRO A 168 10.13 22.71 9.63
C PRO A 168 10.08 22.32 11.13
N PRO A 169 11.21 22.42 11.85
CA PRO A 169 11.20 22.33 13.31
C PRO A 169 10.19 23.33 13.90
N PRO A 170 9.37 22.98 14.91
CA PRO A 170 9.48 21.84 15.84
C PRO A 170 8.63 20.62 15.49
N HIS A 171 7.87 20.65 14.39
CA HIS A 171 6.93 19.57 14.03
C HIS A 171 7.59 18.39 13.31
N GLN A 172 8.86 18.54 12.93
CA GLN A 172 9.63 17.49 12.28
C GLN A 172 9.83 16.29 13.22
N ARG A 173 9.59 15.07 12.70
CA ARG A 173 9.96 13.83 13.37
C ARG A 173 11.39 13.43 12.97
N PRO A 174 12.19 12.86 13.88
CA PRO A 174 13.59 12.53 13.61
C PRO A 174 13.78 11.36 12.63
N LEU A 175 12.79 10.46 12.55
CA LEU A 175 12.83 9.24 11.75
C LEU A 175 11.53 9.08 10.95
N THR A 176 11.63 8.47 9.78
CA THR A 176 10.48 8.14 8.93
C THR A 176 10.21 6.64 8.99
N LEU A 177 8.97 6.27 9.27
CA LEU A 177 8.52 4.87 9.34
C LEU A 177 7.58 4.57 8.17
N LEU A 178 8.03 3.74 7.23
CA LEU A 178 7.22 3.24 6.14
C LEU A 178 6.51 1.96 6.57
N ILE A 179 5.19 1.90 6.41
CA ILE A 179 4.39 0.73 6.79
C ILE A 179 3.56 0.22 5.62
N SER A 180 3.55 -1.09 5.40
CA SER A 180 2.63 -1.72 4.45
C SER A 180 1.22 -1.84 5.02
N LEU A 181 0.20 -1.89 4.16
CA LEU A 181 -1.19 -2.07 4.57
C LEU A 181 -1.57 -3.55 4.61
N ASP A 182 -1.44 -4.22 3.46
CA ASP A 182 -1.85 -5.61 3.25
C ASP A 182 -0.98 -6.59 4.04
N ASP A 183 -1.66 -7.53 4.70
CA ASP A 183 -1.11 -8.59 5.55
C ASP A 183 -0.25 -8.09 6.73
N LEU A 184 -0.08 -6.78 6.92
CA LEU A 184 0.63 -6.18 8.05
C LEU A 184 -0.34 -5.54 9.06
N LEU A 185 -1.15 -4.57 8.61
CA LEU A 185 -2.13 -3.86 9.45
C LEU A 185 -3.52 -4.46 9.30
N VAL A 186 -3.86 -4.86 8.08
CA VAL A 186 -5.15 -5.45 7.75
C VAL A 186 -4.93 -6.65 6.85
N THR A 187 -5.88 -7.58 6.85
CA THR A 187 -5.92 -8.66 5.87
C THR A 187 -7.29 -8.66 5.23
N SER A 188 -7.32 -8.76 3.90
CA SER A 188 -8.55 -8.75 3.12
C SER A 188 -8.78 -10.16 2.57
N THR A 189 -9.89 -10.77 2.95
CA THR A 189 -10.33 -12.08 2.49
C THR A 189 -11.56 -11.92 1.60
N TRP A 190 -11.64 -12.70 0.53
CA TRP A 190 -12.82 -12.70 -0.34
C TRP A 190 -13.60 -14.01 -0.19
N ASP A 191 -14.91 -13.88 0.06
CA ASP A 191 -15.85 -15.00 0.10
C ASP A 191 -16.94 -14.82 -0.97
N ARG A 192 -17.41 -15.92 -1.57
CA ARG A 192 -18.54 -15.89 -2.51
C ARG A 192 -19.82 -15.31 -1.92
N ALA A 193 -20.06 -15.56 -0.63
CA ALA A 193 -21.30 -15.15 0.05
C ALA A 193 -21.28 -13.68 0.50
N ASN A 194 -20.12 -13.17 0.93
CA ASN A 194 -20.01 -11.86 1.58
C ASN A 194 -19.12 -10.86 0.81
N GLY A 195 -18.53 -11.28 -0.32
CA GLY A 195 -17.57 -10.48 -1.06
C GLY A 195 -16.27 -10.24 -0.30
N TRP A 196 -15.67 -9.07 -0.52
CA TRP A 196 -14.45 -8.64 0.18
C TRP A 196 -14.74 -8.26 1.63
N ARG A 197 -14.01 -8.88 2.56
CA ARG A 197 -14.05 -8.58 3.99
C ARG A 197 -12.64 -8.24 4.45
N THR A 198 -12.49 -7.13 5.15
CA THR A 198 -11.20 -6.70 5.70
C THR A 198 -11.22 -6.82 7.21
N ALA A 199 -10.29 -7.59 7.76
CA ALA A 199 -10.08 -7.72 9.19
C ALA A 199 -8.95 -6.79 9.64
N LYS A 200 -9.12 -6.15 10.79
CA LYS A 200 -8.09 -5.30 11.42
C LYS A 200 -7.19 -6.15 12.33
N ARG A 201 -5.87 -5.99 12.22
CA ARG A 201 -4.92 -6.68 13.09
C ARG A 201 -5.04 -6.16 14.53
N PRO A 202 -5.11 -7.03 15.55
CA PRO A 202 -5.12 -6.60 16.94
C PRO A 202 -3.92 -5.71 17.28
N GLY A 203 -4.17 -4.57 17.93
CA GLY A 203 -3.13 -3.64 18.35
C GLY A 203 -2.68 -2.60 17.31
N VAL A 204 -3.27 -2.58 16.10
CA VAL A 204 -2.94 -1.58 15.06
C VAL A 204 -3.18 -0.14 15.53
N ASP A 205 -4.30 0.13 16.17
CA ASP A 205 -4.63 1.49 16.61
C ASP A 205 -3.58 2.00 17.62
N TYR A 206 -3.18 1.15 18.56
CA TYR A 206 -2.14 1.45 19.54
C TYR A 206 -0.76 1.59 18.88
N PHE A 207 -0.43 0.72 17.93
CA PHE A 207 0.83 0.77 17.20
C PHE A 207 0.98 2.10 16.44
N LEU A 208 -0.05 2.50 15.68
CA LEU A 208 -0.04 3.75 14.92
C LEU A 208 -0.05 4.97 15.85
N GLY A 209 -0.94 4.99 16.84
CA GLY A 209 -1.09 6.13 17.75
C GLY A 209 0.11 6.32 18.67
N TYR A 210 0.76 5.25 19.12
CA TYR A 210 1.93 5.36 19.99
C TYR A 210 3.18 5.76 19.18
N LEU A 211 3.41 5.16 18.02
CA LEU A 211 4.60 5.43 17.20
C LEU A 211 4.55 6.79 16.47
N SER A 212 3.37 7.37 16.24
CA SER A 212 3.24 8.70 15.61
C SER A 212 3.88 9.83 16.43
N GLN A 213 4.12 9.61 17.73
CA GLN A 213 4.88 10.52 18.60
C GLN A 213 6.37 10.57 18.23
N PHE A 214 6.91 9.49 17.66
CA PHE A 214 8.33 9.29 17.41
C PHE A 214 8.70 9.37 15.93
N TYR A 215 7.84 8.84 15.07
CA TYR A 215 8.10 8.66 13.64
C TYR A 215 7.16 9.49 12.80
N GLU A 216 7.66 9.97 11.66
CA GLU A 216 6.84 10.35 10.52
C GLU A 216 6.32 9.06 9.88
N ILE A 217 5.06 8.70 10.16
CA ILE A 217 4.47 7.48 9.63
C ILE A 217 3.97 7.74 8.21
N VAL A 218 4.51 6.97 7.26
CA VAL A 218 4.13 6.99 5.86
C VAL A 218 3.57 5.62 5.50
N LEU A 219 2.30 5.58 5.14
CA LEU A 219 1.70 4.36 4.63
C LEU A 219 2.19 4.14 3.19
N PHE A 220 2.87 3.04 2.92
CA PHE A 220 3.30 2.68 1.57
C PHE A 220 2.75 1.31 1.21
N THR A 221 1.69 1.24 0.39
CA THR A 221 1.05 -0.02 -0.01
C THR A 221 1.19 -0.27 -1.51
N THR A 222 1.22 -1.55 -1.90
CA THR A 222 1.11 -1.96 -3.32
C THR A 222 -0.33 -2.02 -3.80
N GLN A 223 -1.29 -1.80 -2.91
CA GLN A 223 -2.69 -1.73 -3.24
C GLN A 223 -3.02 -0.40 -3.93
N ALA A 224 -3.94 -0.44 -4.90
CA ALA A 224 -4.35 0.75 -5.62
C ALA A 224 -5.16 1.70 -4.72
N ALA A 225 -5.06 3.01 -4.98
CA ALA A 225 -5.65 4.05 -4.14
C ALA A 225 -7.16 3.84 -3.90
N TYR A 226 -7.92 3.49 -4.95
CA TYR A 226 -9.37 3.32 -4.85
C TYR A 226 -9.81 2.23 -3.85
N THR A 227 -8.97 1.21 -3.62
CA THR A 227 -9.25 0.17 -2.62
C THR A 227 -8.67 0.48 -1.25
N ALA A 228 -7.50 1.10 -1.18
CA ALA A 228 -6.79 1.34 0.07
C ALA A 228 -7.34 2.55 0.83
N VAL A 229 -7.71 3.63 0.14
CA VAL A 229 -8.19 4.88 0.77
C VAL A 229 -9.34 4.64 1.76
N PRO A 230 -10.43 3.92 1.40
CA PRO A 230 -11.54 3.69 2.34
C PRO A 230 -11.15 2.84 3.57
N ILE A 231 -10.11 2.01 3.45
CA ILE A 231 -9.59 1.20 4.56
C ILE A 231 -8.81 2.12 5.50
N VAL A 232 -7.94 2.96 4.94
CA VAL A 232 -7.10 3.89 5.71
C VAL A 232 -7.94 4.93 6.44
N GLU A 233 -8.98 5.46 5.81
CA GLU A 233 -9.92 6.38 6.46
C GLU A 233 -10.65 5.75 7.65
N LYS A 234 -10.84 4.42 7.65
CA LYS A 234 -11.41 3.71 8.81
C LYS A 234 -10.38 3.40 9.89
N LEU A 235 -9.11 3.25 9.52
CA LEU A 235 -8.00 3.02 10.46
C LEU A 235 -7.57 4.31 11.15
N ASP A 236 -7.52 5.43 10.42
CA ASP A 236 -7.18 6.75 10.92
C ASP A 236 -8.23 7.79 10.46
N PRO A 237 -9.38 7.85 11.15
CA PRO A 237 -10.49 8.73 10.77
C PRO A 237 -10.16 10.22 10.86
N PHE A 238 -9.19 10.59 11.70
CA PHE A 238 -8.79 11.97 11.91
C PHE A 238 -7.54 12.34 11.10
N GLY A 239 -6.88 11.38 10.44
CA GLY A 239 -5.59 11.60 9.79
C GLY A 239 -4.50 12.02 10.78
N ALA A 240 -4.61 11.59 12.04
CA ALA A 240 -3.75 12.05 13.13
C ALA A 240 -2.44 11.25 13.23
N PHE A 241 -2.41 10.03 12.69
CA PHE A 241 -1.29 9.12 12.86
C PHE A 241 -0.48 8.97 11.57
N ILE A 242 -1.17 8.80 10.43
CA ILE A 242 -0.54 8.59 9.12
C ILE A 242 -0.42 9.94 8.41
N MET A 243 0.81 10.42 8.24
CA MET A 243 1.07 11.73 7.63
C MET A 243 0.93 11.71 6.11
N TYR A 244 1.49 10.69 5.46
CA TYR A 244 1.46 10.54 4.02
C TYR A 244 1.01 9.14 3.60
N LYS A 245 0.32 9.06 2.46
CA LYS A 245 -0.29 7.84 1.93
C LYS A 245 0.21 7.62 0.50
N LEU A 246 1.03 6.61 0.33
CA LEU A 246 1.59 6.17 -0.94
C LEU A 246 0.95 4.83 -1.32
N PHE A 247 0.40 4.79 -2.53
CA PHE A 247 -0.33 3.65 -3.07
C PHE A 247 0.47 3.00 -4.20
N ARG A 248 -0.15 2.05 -4.92
CA ARG A 248 0.45 1.35 -6.06
C ARG A 248 1.08 2.29 -7.09
N GLU A 249 0.45 3.43 -7.33
CA GLU A 249 0.85 4.45 -8.30
C GLU A 249 2.22 5.08 -7.97
N ALA A 250 2.66 4.98 -6.70
CA ALA A 250 3.97 5.42 -6.23
C ALA A 250 5.04 4.30 -6.32
N THR A 251 4.67 3.09 -6.74
CA THR A 251 5.61 1.96 -6.86
C THR A 251 6.24 1.90 -8.25
N ARG A 252 7.46 1.34 -8.33
CA ARG A 252 8.17 1.10 -9.58
C ARG A 252 7.87 -0.30 -10.08
N THR A 253 7.55 -0.44 -11.37
CA THR A 253 7.39 -1.76 -11.99
C THR A 253 8.74 -2.22 -12.53
N THR A 254 9.25 -3.32 -11.98
CA THR A 254 10.48 -3.98 -12.44
C THR A 254 10.13 -5.33 -13.08
N LYS A 255 11.11 -5.99 -13.72
CA LYS A 255 10.92 -7.32 -14.32
C LYS A 255 10.44 -8.36 -13.30
N ASP A 256 10.87 -8.22 -12.06
CA ASP A 256 10.57 -9.13 -10.95
C ASP A 256 9.29 -8.74 -10.19
N GLY A 257 8.63 -7.65 -10.60
CA GLY A 257 7.36 -7.18 -10.04
C GLY A 257 7.41 -5.75 -9.51
N LEU A 258 6.43 -5.41 -8.66
CA LEU A 258 6.31 -4.09 -8.04
C LEU A 258 7.32 -3.93 -6.90
N VAL A 259 8.10 -2.84 -6.97
CA VAL A 259 9.14 -2.49 -6.01
C VAL A 259 8.88 -1.08 -5.48
N LYS A 260 9.10 -0.90 -4.18
CA LYS A 260 9.02 0.36 -3.46
C LYS A 260 10.42 0.96 -3.39
N ASP A 261 10.71 1.85 -4.34
CA ASP A 261 12.03 2.47 -4.43
C ASP A 261 12.14 3.65 -3.45
N LEU A 262 13.00 3.51 -2.44
CA LEU A 262 13.15 4.52 -1.39
C LEU A 262 13.91 5.77 -1.84
N SER A 263 14.63 5.71 -2.97
CA SER A 263 15.36 6.87 -3.48
C SER A 263 14.43 8.02 -3.86
N TYR A 264 13.18 7.73 -4.20
CA TYR A 264 12.16 8.71 -4.56
C TYR A 264 11.43 9.31 -3.35
N LEU A 265 11.73 8.87 -2.12
CA LEU A 265 10.98 9.30 -0.93
C LEU A 265 11.28 10.75 -0.51
N ASN A 266 12.37 11.34 -1.00
CA ASN A 266 12.88 12.64 -0.53
C ASN A 266 13.13 12.67 1.00
N ARG A 267 13.75 11.62 1.52
CA ARG A 267 14.17 11.48 2.93
C ARG A 267 15.56 10.88 2.99
N ASP A 268 16.28 11.17 4.06
CA ASP A 268 17.57 10.53 4.31
C ASP A 268 17.38 9.04 4.64
N LEU A 269 17.92 8.16 3.80
CA LEU A 269 17.86 6.70 3.98
C LEU A 269 18.51 6.24 5.29
N SER A 270 19.42 7.01 5.89
CA SER A 270 19.98 6.69 7.22
C SER A 270 18.95 6.79 8.35
N LYS A 271 17.82 7.47 8.10
CA LYS A 271 16.73 7.76 9.04
C LYS A 271 15.39 7.13 8.64
N VAL A 272 15.39 6.26 7.63
CA VAL A 272 14.18 5.58 7.13
C VAL A 272 14.16 4.13 7.57
N VAL A 273 13.07 3.71 8.20
CA VAL A 273 12.79 2.30 8.52
C VAL A 273 11.53 1.90 7.78
N ALA A 274 11.57 0.78 7.06
CA ALA A 274 10.42 0.22 6.37
C ALA A 274 9.99 -1.10 6.98
N ILE A 275 8.68 -1.31 7.13
CA ILE A 275 8.09 -2.54 7.64
C ILE A 275 7.13 -3.09 6.58
N ASP A 276 7.38 -4.32 6.14
CA ASP A 276 6.57 -5.01 5.15
C ASP A 276 6.58 -6.52 5.39
N THR A 277 5.70 -7.23 4.71
CA THR A 277 5.61 -8.69 4.74
C THR A 277 6.28 -9.36 3.56
N ASN A 278 6.49 -8.65 2.44
CA ASN A 278 7.17 -9.20 1.27
C ASN A 278 8.56 -8.57 1.06
N PRO A 279 9.66 -9.35 1.15
CA PRO A 279 11.02 -8.85 0.92
C PRO A 279 11.26 -8.28 -0.48
N GLU A 280 10.55 -8.80 -1.50
CA GLU A 280 10.73 -8.37 -2.90
C GLU A 280 10.39 -6.90 -3.12
N ARG A 281 9.50 -6.35 -2.29
CA ARG A 281 9.07 -4.94 -2.36
C ARG A 281 10.21 -3.98 -2.06
N TYR A 282 11.21 -4.40 -1.30
CA TYR A 282 12.39 -3.59 -0.94
C TYR A 282 13.68 -4.16 -1.53
N SER A 283 13.58 -4.87 -2.66
CA SER A 283 14.74 -5.47 -3.34
C SER A 283 15.88 -4.48 -3.66
N LEU A 284 15.57 -3.19 -3.82
CA LEU A 284 16.56 -2.14 -4.09
C LEU A 284 17.24 -1.59 -2.83
N GLN A 285 16.58 -1.63 -1.67
CA GLN A 285 17.09 -1.15 -0.39
C GLN A 285 16.72 -2.12 0.75
N PRO A 286 17.20 -3.38 0.71
CA PRO A 286 16.86 -4.38 1.71
C PRO A 286 17.35 -4.04 3.12
N GLU A 287 18.40 -3.22 3.24
CA GLU A 287 19.00 -2.80 4.51
C GLU A 287 18.12 -1.86 5.35
N ASN A 288 17.13 -1.22 4.73
CA ASN A 288 16.14 -0.37 5.39
C ASN A 288 14.85 -1.13 5.75
N ALA A 289 14.71 -2.38 5.30
CA ALA A 289 13.47 -3.14 5.40
C ALA A 289 13.50 -4.18 6.55
N VAL A 290 12.48 -4.11 7.40
CA VAL A 290 12.14 -5.08 8.42
C VAL A 290 11.01 -5.94 7.88
N ILE A 291 11.32 -7.20 7.60
CA ILE A 291 10.37 -8.15 7.03
C ILE A 291 9.69 -8.93 8.16
N VAL A 292 8.37 -8.77 8.27
CA VAL A 292 7.53 -9.41 9.29
C VAL A 292 6.67 -10.51 8.63
N PRO A 293 6.36 -11.62 9.33
CA PRO A 293 5.44 -12.61 8.81
C PRO A 293 4.07 -12.01 8.47
N LYS A 294 3.43 -12.57 7.43
CA LYS A 294 2.08 -12.19 7.02
C LYS A 294 1.08 -12.52 8.13
N TRP A 295 0.30 -11.53 8.53
CA TRP A 295 -0.78 -11.71 9.47
C TRP A 295 -2.01 -12.31 8.78
N ARG A 296 -2.58 -13.34 9.39
CA ARG A 296 -3.85 -13.95 8.96
C ARG A 296 -4.87 -13.92 10.09
N ALA A 297 -6.12 -13.65 9.72
CA ALA A 297 -7.22 -13.52 10.68
C ALA A 297 -7.58 -14.85 11.38
N ASP A 298 -7.24 -15.98 10.80
CA ASP A 298 -7.47 -17.33 11.34
C ASP A 298 -6.51 -17.72 12.49
N GLY A 299 -5.56 -16.85 12.85
CA GLY A 299 -4.57 -17.12 13.87
C GLY A 299 -3.44 -18.06 13.43
N SER A 300 -3.45 -18.56 12.19
CA SER A 300 -2.39 -19.40 11.62
C SER A 300 -1.09 -18.63 11.35
N GLY A 301 -1.17 -17.29 11.35
CA GLY A 301 -0.07 -16.37 11.07
C GLY A 301 1.01 -16.23 12.15
N GLY A 302 1.00 -17.09 13.18
CA GLY A 302 2.17 -17.43 13.99
C GLY A 302 3.03 -16.26 14.49
N GLU A 303 2.49 -15.40 15.36
CA GLU A 303 3.36 -14.56 16.23
C GLU A 303 2.78 -14.46 17.64
N ALA A 304 3.54 -14.92 18.62
CA ALA A 304 3.20 -14.87 20.05
C ALA A 304 3.27 -13.44 20.66
N GLY A 305 3.57 -12.41 19.86
CA GLY A 305 3.64 -11.01 20.28
C GLY A 305 3.02 -9.99 19.31
N GLY A 306 2.58 -10.43 18.13
CA GLY A 306 1.94 -9.60 17.10
C GLY A 306 2.68 -8.29 16.75
N LEU A 307 1.93 -7.33 16.20
CA LEU A 307 2.42 -6.00 15.82
C LEU A 307 2.92 -5.18 17.04
N VAL A 308 2.32 -5.41 18.21
CA VAL A 308 2.66 -4.73 19.46
C VAL A 308 4.06 -5.10 19.95
N GLY A 309 4.51 -6.33 19.70
CA GLY A 309 5.85 -6.80 20.08
C GLY A 309 6.98 -6.06 19.36
N LEU A 310 6.71 -5.37 18.24
CA LEU A 310 7.70 -4.55 17.53
C LEU A 310 7.88 -3.16 18.16
N ILE A 311 6.91 -2.69 18.96
CA ILE A 311 6.94 -1.34 19.53
C ILE A 311 8.20 -1.10 20.36
N PRO A 312 8.61 -1.98 21.32
CA PRO A 312 9.81 -1.74 22.14
C PRO A 312 11.08 -1.56 21.30
N PHE A 313 11.20 -2.32 20.20
CA PHE A 313 12.33 -2.21 19.29
C PHE A 313 12.34 -0.88 18.55
N LEU A 314 11.22 -0.50 17.92
CA LEU A 314 11.11 0.76 17.19
C LEU A 314 11.24 1.98 18.11
N GLU A 315 10.66 1.90 19.30
CA GLU A 315 10.78 2.92 20.34
C GLU A 315 12.23 3.13 20.75
N SER A 316 13.01 2.04 20.92
CA SER A 316 14.43 2.14 21.29
C SER A 316 15.26 2.87 20.23
N ILE A 317 15.00 2.62 18.95
CA ILE A 317 15.68 3.29 17.83
C ILE A 317 15.35 4.78 17.86
N ALA A 318 14.08 5.14 18.09
CA ALA A 318 13.67 6.53 18.16
C ALA A 318 14.24 7.28 19.37
N ILE A 319 14.24 6.66 20.55
CA ILE A 319 14.77 7.26 21.78
C ILE A 319 16.28 7.48 21.68
N HIS A 320 17.03 6.50 21.18
CA HIS A 320 18.48 6.64 21.02
C HIS A 320 18.86 7.54 19.84
N ASN A 321 17.98 7.69 18.85
CA ASN A 321 18.18 8.49 17.63
C ASN A 321 19.58 8.31 17.01
N PRO A 322 19.95 7.08 16.61
CA PRO A 322 21.27 6.78 16.04
C PRO A 322 21.47 7.53 14.73
N ALA A 323 22.71 7.86 14.38
CA ALA A 323 23.02 8.54 13.11
C ALA A 323 22.55 7.75 11.87
N ASP A 324 22.66 6.41 11.92
CA ASP A 324 22.22 5.51 10.86
C ASP A 324 21.50 4.28 11.47
N VAL A 325 20.30 3.98 10.98
CA VAL A 325 19.49 2.85 11.45
C VAL A 325 19.89 1.51 10.81
N ARG A 326 20.50 1.52 9.61
CA ARG A 326 20.76 0.31 8.81
C ARG A 326 21.64 -0.74 9.51
N PRO A 327 22.72 -0.36 10.23
CA PRO A 327 23.53 -1.34 10.98
C PRO A 327 22.74 -2.05 12.07
N ILE A 328 21.81 -1.34 12.73
CA ILE A 328 20.94 -1.90 13.76
C ILE A 328 19.98 -2.89 13.12
N LEU A 329 19.30 -2.50 12.04
CA LEU A 329 18.37 -3.38 11.32
C LEU A 329 19.05 -4.66 10.84
N LYS A 330 20.27 -4.54 10.30
CA LYS A 330 21.09 -5.68 9.85
C LYS A 330 21.41 -6.68 10.98
N ALA A 331 21.62 -6.22 12.21
CA ALA A 331 21.88 -7.10 13.35
C ALA A 331 20.67 -7.99 13.74
N TYR A 332 19.46 -7.55 13.39
CA TYR A 332 18.20 -8.24 13.67
C TYR A 332 17.59 -8.94 12.44
N GLN A 333 18.21 -8.84 11.27
CA GLN A 333 17.74 -9.47 10.06
C GLN A 333 17.69 -11.01 10.21
N GLY A 334 16.56 -11.62 9.85
CA GLY A 334 16.35 -13.07 9.95
C GLY A 334 16.07 -13.60 11.37
N LYS A 335 15.99 -12.72 12.38
CA LYS A 335 15.61 -13.08 13.76
C LYS A 335 14.16 -12.67 14.04
N ASP A 336 13.54 -13.33 15.01
CA ASP A 336 12.28 -12.89 15.62
C ASP A 336 12.57 -11.63 16.46
N ILE A 337 12.33 -10.45 15.88
CA ILE A 337 12.72 -9.15 16.43
C ILE A 337 12.14 -8.94 17.84
N PRO A 338 10.83 -9.13 18.09
CA PRO A 338 10.26 -9.00 19.43
C PRO A 338 10.99 -9.82 20.50
N LYS A 339 11.27 -11.11 20.22
CA LYS A 339 11.94 -11.98 21.20
C LYS A 339 13.41 -11.65 21.36
N ALA A 340 14.11 -11.43 20.25
CA ALA A 340 15.54 -11.11 20.26
C ALA A 340 15.79 -9.79 21.00
N TYR A 341 14.97 -8.77 20.75
CA TYR A 341 15.08 -7.48 21.42
C TYR A 341 14.73 -7.58 22.91
N ALA A 342 13.67 -8.30 23.28
CA ALA A 342 13.31 -8.50 24.69
C ALA A 342 14.43 -9.20 25.49
N ALA A 343 15.16 -10.13 24.89
CA ALA A 343 16.32 -10.77 25.52
C ALA A 343 17.47 -9.78 25.75
N VAL A 344 17.76 -8.92 24.77
CA VAL A 344 18.80 -7.88 24.86
C VAL A 344 18.43 -6.85 25.94
N GLU A 345 17.19 -6.38 25.97
CA GLU A 345 16.70 -5.44 26.97
C GLU A 345 16.76 -6.04 28.39
N ALA A 346 16.41 -7.32 28.55
CA ALA A 346 16.53 -8.02 29.82
C ALA A 346 17.99 -8.17 30.28
N GLU A 347 18.93 -8.40 29.36
CA GLU A 347 20.36 -8.46 29.67
C GLU A 347 20.90 -7.08 30.11
N GLN A 348 20.57 -6.03 29.37
CA GLN A 348 20.95 -4.65 29.73
C GLN A 348 20.41 -4.27 31.11
N LYS A 349 19.13 -4.59 31.37
CA LYS A 349 18.50 -4.34 32.67
C LYS A 349 19.18 -5.11 33.80
N ARG A 350 19.55 -6.38 33.58
CA ARG A 350 20.28 -7.20 34.57
C ARG A 350 21.63 -6.57 34.92
N LYS A 351 22.38 -6.07 33.94
CA LYS A 351 23.67 -5.39 34.17
C LYS A 351 23.50 -4.14 35.03
N VAL A 352 22.50 -3.30 34.72
CA VAL A 352 22.18 -2.10 35.51
C VAL A 352 21.81 -2.45 36.95
N ILE A 353 20.98 -3.48 37.15
CA ILE A 353 20.59 -3.95 38.48
C ILE A 353 21.80 -4.50 39.25
N GLU A 354 22.65 -5.30 38.60
CA GLU A 354 23.85 -5.85 39.23
C GLU A 354 24.85 -4.76 39.64
N GLU A 355 25.07 -3.75 38.78
CA GLU A 355 25.89 -2.58 39.11
C GLU A 355 25.31 -1.78 40.28
N TRP A 356 24.00 -1.56 40.29
CA TRP A 356 23.32 -0.90 41.41
C TRP A 356 23.45 -1.70 42.71
N GLU A 357 23.26 -3.01 42.67
CA GLU A 357 23.44 -3.88 43.84
C GLU A 357 24.88 -3.89 44.34
N LYS A 358 25.87 -3.92 43.44
CA LYS A 358 27.30 -3.82 43.81
C LYS A 358 27.57 -2.50 44.50
N ASN A 359 27.09 -1.38 43.95
CA ASN A 359 27.24 -0.05 44.55
C ASN A 359 26.51 0.06 45.91
N ARG A 360 25.35 -0.58 46.06
CA ARG A 360 24.60 -0.63 47.33
C ARG A 360 25.32 -1.50 48.39
N ARG A 361 25.89 -2.64 47.98
CA ARG A 361 26.63 -3.58 48.84
C ARG A 361 28.02 -3.06 49.24
N GLN A 362 28.67 -2.24 48.40
CA GLN A 362 29.99 -1.65 48.69
C GLN A 362 29.95 -0.51 49.73
N GLY A 363 28.77 -0.17 50.26
CA GLY A 363 28.63 0.74 51.40
C GLY A 363 28.69 2.21 51.00
N GLY A 364 27.62 2.94 51.30
CA GLY A 364 27.57 4.40 51.14
C GLY A 364 28.66 5.09 51.95
N SER A 365 29.69 5.58 51.27
CA SER A 365 30.60 6.60 51.76
C SER A 365 31.04 7.47 50.58
N GLY A 366 30.42 8.64 50.45
CA GLY A 366 31.09 9.82 49.90
C GLY A 366 31.43 9.87 48.41
N SER A 367 30.77 9.14 47.50
CA SER A 367 30.88 9.49 46.07
C SER A 367 29.90 10.60 45.75
N MET A 368 30.33 11.86 45.93
CA MET A 368 29.79 12.97 45.15
C MET A 368 30.02 12.62 43.68
N SER A 369 29.02 12.03 43.03
CA SER A 369 29.05 11.82 41.58
C SER A 369 29.26 13.18 40.93
N ILE A 370 30.31 13.30 40.12
CA ILE A 370 30.73 14.52 39.41
C ILE A 370 29.58 15.22 38.64
N GLY A 371 28.49 14.51 38.34
CA GLY A 371 27.27 15.06 37.73
C GLY A 371 26.46 16.01 38.63
N GLY A 372 26.61 15.93 39.96
CA GLY A 372 25.98 16.86 40.90
C GLY A 372 26.69 18.21 41.00
N LEU A 373 27.95 18.29 40.59
CA LEU A 373 28.77 19.52 40.61
C LEU A 373 28.65 20.33 39.31
N PHE A 374 28.17 19.72 38.21
CA PHE A 374 28.08 20.34 36.88
C PHE A 374 26.64 20.56 36.37
N GLY A 375 25.65 20.62 37.26
CA GLY A 375 24.34 21.19 36.92
C GLY A 375 23.50 20.44 35.89
N PHE A 376 23.82 19.19 35.55
CA PHE A 376 23.05 18.38 34.60
C PHE A 376 21.90 17.57 35.26
N GLY A 377 21.66 17.78 36.56
CA GLY A 377 20.60 17.13 37.33
C GLY A 377 19.23 17.77 37.11
N GLY A 378 18.62 17.53 35.95
CA GLY A 378 17.20 17.75 35.76
C GLY A 378 16.41 16.87 36.76
N ALA A 379 15.50 17.49 37.50
CA ALA A 379 14.73 16.87 38.58
C ALA A 379 13.96 15.61 38.13
N THR A 380 14.57 14.43 38.27
CA THR A 380 13.85 13.15 38.25
C THR A 380 13.19 12.97 39.60
N LYS A 381 11.85 12.94 39.65
CA LYS A 381 11.05 12.54 40.83
C LYS A 381 11.71 11.33 41.50
N SER A 382 12.19 11.54 42.73
CA SER A 382 12.90 10.56 43.55
C SER A 382 12.15 9.23 43.60
N GLN A 383 12.71 8.20 42.97
CA GLN A 383 12.22 6.83 43.16
C GLN A 383 12.41 6.41 44.63
N PRO A 384 11.53 5.55 45.19
CA PRO A 384 11.75 4.98 46.51
C PRO A 384 13.10 4.26 46.55
N THR A 385 13.89 4.50 47.59
CA THR A 385 15.27 3.99 47.77
C THR A 385 15.41 2.46 47.75
N ASP A 386 14.30 1.72 47.84
CA ASP A 386 14.31 0.26 47.87
C ASP A 386 14.13 -0.41 46.50
N GLN A 387 13.75 0.33 45.46
CA GLN A 387 13.59 -0.23 44.12
C GLN A 387 14.85 0.01 43.27
N PRO A 388 15.24 -0.93 42.40
CA PRO A 388 16.32 -0.70 41.46
C PRO A 388 15.99 0.49 40.55
N PRO A 389 17.00 1.28 40.14
CA PRO A 389 16.77 2.42 39.26
C PRO A 389 16.21 1.94 37.92
N LEU A 390 15.22 2.67 37.42
CA LEU A 390 14.69 2.42 36.07
C LEU A 390 15.79 2.69 35.04
N THR A 391 15.88 1.83 34.03
CA THR A 391 16.79 2.04 32.89
C THR A 391 16.39 3.31 32.13
N TYR A 392 17.33 3.98 31.48
CA TYR A 392 17.04 5.17 30.66
C TYR A 392 15.86 4.97 29.70
N LEU A 393 15.84 3.83 28.98
CA LEU A 393 14.74 3.45 28.10
C LEU A 393 13.41 3.30 28.84
N GLU A 394 13.40 2.71 30.05
CA GLU A 394 12.17 2.53 30.84
C GLU A 394 11.63 3.86 31.38
N GLN A 395 12.52 4.79 31.77
CA GLN A 395 12.13 6.13 32.19
C GLN A 395 11.46 6.88 31.03
N ARG A 396 12.12 6.89 29.86
CA ARG A 396 11.57 7.50 28.63
C ARG A 396 10.26 6.85 28.21
N ARG A 397 10.19 5.51 28.21
CA ARG A 397 8.95 4.77 27.89
C ARG A 397 7.79 5.21 28.77
N LYS A 398 8.02 5.35 30.08
CA LYS A 398 6.99 5.79 31.03
C LYS A 398 6.54 7.21 30.77
N GLU A 399 7.46 8.11 30.41
CA GLU A 399 7.14 9.48 30.00
C GLU A 399 6.25 9.50 28.75
N TYR A 400 6.65 8.79 27.69
CA TYR A 400 5.90 8.73 26.43
C TYR A 400 4.57 8.00 26.57
N GLN A 401 4.47 6.98 27.42
CA GLN A 401 3.18 6.33 27.72
C GLN A 401 2.22 7.27 28.44
N LYS A 402 2.73 8.11 29.35
CA LYS A 402 1.94 9.14 30.01
C LYS A 402 1.47 10.20 29.01
N LEU A 403 2.38 10.68 28.15
CA LEU A 403 2.04 11.61 27.06
C LEU A 403 0.94 11.03 26.16
N TYR A 404 1.09 9.79 25.72
CA TYR A 404 0.09 9.11 24.90
C TYR A 404 -1.28 9.03 25.59
N GLN A 405 -1.32 8.73 26.89
CA GLN A 405 -2.58 8.68 27.64
C GLN A 405 -3.24 10.06 27.77
N GLU A 406 -2.43 11.11 27.98
CA GLU A 406 -2.89 12.49 28.04
C GLU A 406 -3.44 12.94 26.66
N ASP A 407 -2.74 12.60 25.58
CA ASP A 407 -3.20 12.85 24.22
C ASP A 407 -4.52 12.13 23.97
N GLN A 408 -4.61 10.82 24.23
CA GLN A 408 -5.84 10.06 24.03
C GLN A 408 -7.03 10.62 24.83
N ALA A 409 -6.80 11.06 26.08
CA ALA A 409 -7.81 11.73 26.88
C ALA A 409 -8.26 13.06 26.27
N TYR A 410 -7.31 13.84 25.72
CA TYR A 410 -7.58 15.09 25.01
C TYR A 410 -8.39 14.85 23.72
N TRP A 411 -7.98 13.89 22.89
CA TRP A 411 -8.72 13.50 21.68
C TRP A 411 -10.14 13.03 22.01
N ALA A 412 -10.32 12.24 23.07
CA ALA A 412 -11.63 11.79 23.51
C ALA A 412 -12.51 12.96 23.96
N ALA A 413 -11.98 13.86 24.80
CA ALA A 413 -12.69 15.03 25.31
C ALA A 413 -13.08 16.03 24.21
N ASN A 414 -12.28 16.14 23.14
CA ASN A 414 -12.46 17.13 22.08
C ASN A 414 -12.91 16.55 20.73
N SER A 415 -13.28 15.27 20.68
CA SER A 415 -13.61 14.55 19.44
C SER A 415 -14.69 15.23 18.59
N GLU A 416 -15.74 15.78 19.20
CA GLU A 416 -16.81 16.49 18.47
C GLU A 416 -16.31 17.78 17.81
N LYS A 417 -15.45 18.52 18.50
CA LYS A 417 -14.84 19.75 17.96
C LYS A 417 -13.95 19.43 16.77
N PHE A 418 -13.17 18.35 16.85
CA PHE A 418 -12.32 17.89 15.74
C PHE A 418 -13.15 17.45 14.54
N LYS A 419 -14.25 16.70 14.75
CA LYS A 419 -15.15 16.32 13.65
C LYS A 419 -15.71 17.54 12.93
N LYS A 420 -16.19 18.54 13.68
CA LYS A 420 -16.73 19.78 13.11
C LYS A 420 -15.67 20.54 12.30
N MET A 421 -14.46 20.68 12.85
CA MET A 421 -13.33 21.33 12.16
C MET A 421 -12.96 20.59 10.86
N MET A 422 -12.92 19.26 10.91
CA MET A 422 -12.63 18.42 9.74
C MET A 422 -13.71 18.54 8.66
N GLU A 423 -14.98 18.60 9.04
CA GLU A 423 -16.09 18.81 8.10
C GLU A 423 -16.01 20.19 7.44
N GLU A 424 -15.75 21.24 8.22
CA GLU A 424 -15.55 22.61 7.72
C GLU A 424 -14.36 22.68 6.74
N ASP A 425 -13.23 22.06 7.07
CA ASP A 425 -12.06 22.05 6.18
C ASP A 425 -12.27 21.20 4.93
N ARG A 426 -13.00 20.08 5.04
CA ARG A 426 -13.41 19.30 3.87
C ARG A 426 -14.31 20.12 2.94
N GLU A 427 -15.25 20.89 3.50
CA GLU A 427 -16.09 21.79 2.71
C GLU A 427 -15.27 22.90 2.04
N LYS A 428 -14.30 23.49 2.73
CA LYS A 428 -13.38 24.48 2.13
C LYS A 428 -12.57 23.86 1.00
N GLN A 429 -11.98 22.69 1.22
CA GLN A 429 -11.23 21.97 0.18
C GLN A 429 -12.11 21.64 -1.02
N MET A 430 -13.36 21.18 -0.81
CA MET A 430 -14.29 20.93 -1.91
C MET A 430 -14.68 22.22 -2.64
N LYS A 431 -14.83 23.35 -1.93
CA LYS A 431 -15.08 24.66 -2.56
C LYS A 431 -13.87 25.14 -3.38
N GLU A 432 -12.66 24.96 -2.87
CA GLU A 432 -11.41 25.30 -3.57
C GLU A 432 -11.18 24.39 -4.78
N MET A 433 -11.42 23.08 -4.66
CA MET A 433 -11.38 22.14 -5.79
C MET A 433 -12.47 22.43 -6.82
N GLY A 434 -13.68 22.78 -6.37
CA GLY A 434 -14.76 23.22 -7.26
C GLY A 434 -14.40 24.49 -8.03
N GLY A 435 -13.78 25.47 -7.36
CA GLY A 435 -13.25 26.68 -8.00
C GLY A 435 -12.06 26.41 -8.92
N SER A 436 -11.19 25.46 -8.57
CA SER A 436 -10.04 25.02 -9.38
C SER A 436 -10.49 24.24 -10.63
N LEU A 437 -11.55 23.44 -10.54
CA LEU A 437 -12.15 22.73 -11.67
C LEU A 437 -12.85 23.69 -12.64
N LEU A 438 -13.57 24.70 -12.13
CA LEU A 438 -14.15 25.79 -12.94
C LEU A 438 -13.06 26.68 -13.57
N GLY A 439 -11.96 26.90 -12.86
CA GLY A 439 -10.78 27.61 -13.37
C GLY A 439 -10.05 26.84 -14.48
N TRP A 440 -9.90 25.51 -14.32
CA TRP A 440 -9.36 24.60 -15.34
C TRP A 440 -10.25 24.52 -16.58
N MET A 441 -11.58 24.62 -16.41
CA MET A 441 -12.56 24.62 -17.50
C MET A 441 -12.75 26.01 -18.15
N GLY A 442 -11.95 27.01 -17.79
CA GLY A 442 -11.97 28.34 -18.40
C GLY A 442 -13.21 29.19 -18.09
N MET A 443 -14.00 28.81 -17.08
CA MET A 443 -15.23 29.51 -16.65
C MET A 443 -15.05 30.27 -15.32
N ALA A 444 -13.84 30.74 -15.02
CA ALA A 444 -13.66 31.64 -13.89
C ALA A 444 -14.26 33.03 -14.21
N PRO A 445 -15.20 33.56 -13.41
CA PRO A 445 -15.65 34.94 -13.56
C PRO A 445 -14.47 35.90 -13.33
N PRO A 446 -14.39 37.03 -14.05
CA PRO A 446 -13.28 37.95 -13.92
C PRO A 446 -13.15 38.46 -12.49
N LYS A 447 -11.91 38.46 -11.97
CA LYS A 447 -11.58 39.06 -10.67
C LYS A 447 -12.06 40.51 -10.68
N LYS A 448 -12.95 40.86 -9.74
CA LYS A 448 -13.25 42.27 -9.45
C LYS A 448 -12.00 42.88 -8.85
N GLU A 449 -11.40 43.81 -9.56
CA GLU A 449 -10.35 44.68 -9.04
C GLU A 449 -10.94 45.51 -7.89
N GLU A 450 -10.32 45.44 -6.71
CA GLU A 450 -10.59 46.37 -5.62
C GLU A 450 -10.10 47.77 -6.02
N PRO A 451 -10.86 48.85 -5.76
CA PRO A 451 -10.44 50.18 -6.14
C PRO A 451 -9.22 50.61 -5.32
N ALA A 452 -8.18 51.01 -6.03
CA ALA A 452 -6.97 51.60 -5.49
C ALA A 452 -7.32 52.80 -4.59
N LYS A 453 -6.84 52.76 -3.34
CA LYS A 453 -6.82 53.94 -2.48
C LYS A 453 -5.82 54.93 -3.08
N GLU A 454 -6.33 55.99 -3.68
CA GLU A 454 -5.55 57.19 -3.99
C GLU A 454 -4.97 57.75 -2.69
N GLY A 455 -3.65 57.62 -2.53
CA GLY A 455 -2.89 58.35 -1.55
C GLY A 455 -2.72 59.78 -2.04
N GLU A 456 -3.52 60.68 -1.50
CA GLU A 456 -3.39 62.13 -1.69
C GLU A 456 -2.08 62.62 -1.06
N GLN A 457 -1.18 63.14 -1.89
CA GLN A 457 -0.01 63.91 -1.47
C GLN A 457 -0.29 65.42 -1.63
N LYS A 458 -0.01 66.17 -0.56
CA LYS A 458 0.25 67.62 -0.44
C LYS A 458 -0.96 68.58 -0.36
N ALA A 459 -1.18 69.12 0.84
CA ALA A 459 -0.74 70.48 1.21
C ALA A 459 -0.65 70.61 2.74
#